data_AF-A0A7W0D204-F1
#
_entry.id   AF-A0A7W0D204-F1
#
_cell.length_a   1.000
_cell.length_b   1.000
_cell.length_c   1.000
_cell.angle_alpha   90.00
_cell.angle_beta   90.00
_cell.angle_gamma   90.00
#
_symmetry.space_group_name_H-M   'P 1'
#
loop_
_entity.id
_entity.type
_entity.pdbx_description
1 polymer ?
#
loop_
_entity_poly.entity_id
_entity_poly.type
_entity_poly.pdbx_seq_one_letter_code
_entity_poly.pdbx_strand_id
1 'polypeptide(L)' 'MLIGLSILLISILIAWYELPRLWKQGCKKTVWLYVILMLIGNVLATLKGMGKILPNPGDGITFLMAPLSKLLLQMGLIK' A
#
# COMPACT_ATOMS: atom_id res chain seq x y z
N MET A 1 0.88 18.87 3.67
CA MET A 1 0.83 18.62 5.13
C MET A 1 -0.61 18.50 5.65
N LEU A 2 -1.51 19.46 5.38
CA LEU A 2 -2.91 19.43 5.86
C LEU A 2 -3.67 18.14 5.47
N ILE A 3 -3.55 17.72 4.21
CA ILE A 3 -4.20 16.51 3.67
C ILE A 3 -3.69 15.23 4.36
N GLY A 4 -2.39 15.17 4.68
CA GLY A 4 -1.80 14.03 5.39
C GLY A 4 -2.33 13.90 6.82
N LEU A 5 -2.50 15.03 7.52
CA LEU A 5 -3.13 15.04 8.84
C LEU A 5 -4.59 14.56 8.79
N SER A 6 -5.35 14.99 7.79
CA SER A 6 -6.75 14.56 7.64
C SER A 6 -6.86 13.04 7.43
N ILE A 7 -5.98 12.47 6.61
CA ILE A 7 -5.94 11.02 6.35
C ILE A 7 -5.57 10.25 7.63
N LEU A 8 -4.58 10.73 8.39
CA LEU A 8 -4.20 10.15 9.68
C LEU A 8 -5.35 10.16 10.69
N LEU A 9 -6.04 11.30 10.82
CA LEU A 9 -7.20 11.46 11.71
C LEU A 9 -8.33 10.49 11.36
N ILE A 10 -8.68 10.40 10.08
CA ILE A 10 -9.71 9.47 9.60
C ILE A 10 -9.29 8.02 9.85
N SER A 11 -8.03 7.68 9.58
CA SER A 11 -7.50 6.33 9.81
C SER A 11 -7.58 5.95 11.30
N ILE A 12 -7.22 6.87 12.21
CA ILE A 12 -7.31 6.63 13.67
C ILE A 12 -8.76 6.42 14.11
N LEU A 13 -9.70 7.23 13.61
CA LEU A 13 -11.13 7.09 13.88
C LEU A 13 -11.67 5.73 13.44
N ILE A 14 -11.29 5.30 12.24
CA ILE A 14 -11.68 4.01 11.68
C ILE A 14 -11.09 2.87 12.52
N ALA A 15 -9.81 2.95 12.90
CA ALA A 15 -9.18 1.97 13.78
C ALA A 15 -9.82 1.90 15.16
N TRP A 16 -10.21 3.04 15.73
CA TRP A 16 -10.90 3.07 17.02
C TRP A 16 -12.25 2.35 16.98
N TYR A 17 -12.94 2.35 15.83
CA TYR A 17 -14.20 1.65 15.65
C TYR A 17 -13.99 0.16 15.29
N GLU A 18 -13.02 -0.15 14.44
CA GLU A 18 -12.76 -1.52 13.98
C GLU A 18 -12.01 -2.40 14.98
N LEU A 19 -11.03 -1.87 15.73
CA LEU A 19 -10.28 -2.65 16.75
C LEU A 19 -11.19 -3.31 17.78
N PRO A 20 -12.11 -2.60 18.47
CA PRO A 20 -12.98 -3.22 19.46
C PRO A 20 -13.98 -4.18 18.80
N ARG A 21 -14.41 -3.93 17.56
CA ARG A 21 -15.27 -4.85 16.80
C ARG A 21 -14.53 -6.16 16.48
N LEU A 22 -13.28 -6.07 16.02
CA LEU A 22 -12.43 -7.20 15.68
C LEU A 22 -12.00 -8.00 16.92
N TRP A 23 -11.74 -7.31 18.04
CA TRP A 23 -11.41 -7.94 19.32
C TRP A 23 -12.61 -8.74 19.86
N LYS A 24 -13.83 -8.17 19.79
CA LYS A 24 -15.07 -8.86 20.18
C LYS A 24 -15.36 -10.11 19.35
N GLN A 25 -14.88 -10.18 18.10
CA GLN A 25 -15.03 -11.37 17.26
C GLN A 25 -14.02 -12.50 17.57
N GLY A 26 -13.08 -12.30 18.51
CA GLY A 26 -12.11 -13.33 18.90
C GLY A 26 -11.06 -13.69 17.83
N CYS A 27 -11.18 -13.13 16.62
CA CYS A 27 -10.30 -13.39 15.50
C CYS A 27 -9.01 -12.55 15.60
N LYS A 28 -8.07 -13.00 16.43
CA LYS A 28 -6.73 -12.38 16.58
C LYS A 28 -5.99 -12.20 15.24
N LYS A 29 -6.19 -13.12 14.27
CA LYS A 29 -5.60 -13.02 12.92
C LYS A 29 -6.12 -11.82 12.13
N THR A 30 -7.40 -11.49 12.27
CA THR A 30 -8.02 -10.39 11.54
C THR A 30 -7.58 -9.03 12.11
N VAL A 31 -7.43 -8.94 13.44
CA VAL A 31 -6.81 -7.76 14.09
C VAL A 31 -5.39 -7.56 13.57
N TRP A 32 -4.61 -8.64 13.46
CA TRP A 32 -3.23 -8.56 13.00
C TRP A 32 -3.12 -8.13 11.53
N LEU A 33 -3.97 -8.68 10.65
CA LEU A 33 -4.06 -8.26 9.25
C LEU A 33 -4.45 -6.79 9.12
N TYR A 34 -5.42 -6.35 9.93
CA TYR A 34 -5.85 -4.96 9.97
C TYR A 34 -4.70 -4.02 10.33
N VAL A 35 -4.00 -4.30 11.44
CA VAL A 35 -2.89 -3.46 11.91
C VAL A 35 -1.76 -3.40 10.87
N ILE A 36 -1.41 -4.51 10.23
CA ILE A 36 -0.38 -4.55 9.18
C ILE A 36 -0.81 -3.68 7.99
N LEU A 37 -2.04 -3.84 7.52
CA LEU A 37 -2.54 -3.09 6.36
C LEU A 37 -2.64 -1.59 6.64
N MET A 38 -3.05 -1.23 7.86
CA MET A 38 -3.15 0.16 8.33
C MET A 38 -1.77 0.81 8.46
N LEU A 39 -0.78 0.09 9.00
CA LEU A 39 0.63 0.53 9.04
C LEU A 39 1.18 0.78 7.64
N ILE A 40 0.98 -0.15 6.71
CA ILE A 40 1.44 -0.02 5.32
C ILE A 40 0.80 1.22 4.68
N GLY A 41 -0.51 1.37 4.79
CA GLY A 41 -1.23 2.53 4.25
C GLY A 41 -0.71 3.86 4.81
N ASN A 42 -0.48 3.93 6.12
CA ASN A 42 0.02 5.13 6.78
C ASN A 42 1.47 5.46 6.38
N VAL A 43 2.34 4.46 6.27
CA VAL A 43 3.72 4.63 5.80
C VAL A 43 3.73 5.13 4.36
N LEU A 44 2.94 4.53 3.47
CA LEU A 44 2.81 4.98 2.06
C LEU A 44 2.26 6.40 1.96
N ALA A 45 1.22 6.72 2.74
CA ALA A 45 0.63 8.06 2.78
C ALA A 45 1.62 9.12 3.28
N THR A 46 2.42 8.76 4.30
CA THR A 46 3.48 9.64 4.85
C THR A 46 4.61 9.84 3.84
N LEU A 47 5.09 8.78 3.20
CA LEU A 47 6.10 8.85 2.13
C LEU A 47 5.65 9.77 0.99
N LYS A 48 4.40 9.61 0.54
CA LYS A 48 3.79 10.47 -0.47
C LYS A 48 3.68 11.92 0.00
N GLY A 49 3.30 12.13 1.27
CA GLY A 49 3.18 13.46 1.88
C GLY A 49 4.52 14.18 2.09
N MET A 50 5.61 13.44 2.27
CA MET A 50 6.99 13.96 2.35
C MET A 50 7.58 14.33 0.98
N GLY A 51 6.81 14.17 -0.11
CA GLY A 51 7.31 14.46 -1.46
C GLY A 51 8.39 13.49 -1.94
N LYS A 52 8.66 12.41 -1.19
CA LYS A 52 9.45 11.30 -1.74
C LYS A 52 8.61 10.67 -2.84
N ILE A 53 9.21 10.58 -4.03
CA ILE A 53 8.67 9.88 -5.17
C ILE A 53 8.45 8.45 -4.72
N LEU A 54 7.20 8.13 -4.38
CA LEU A 54 6.79 6.74 -4.23
C LEU A 54 6.95 6.18 -5.65
N PRO A 55 7.91 5.25 -5.88
CA PRO A 55 8.09 4.69 -7.21
C PRO A 55 6.72 4.20 -7.65
N ASN A 56 6.28 4.65 -8.82
CA ASN A 56 4.95 4.32 -9.29
C ASN A 56 4.86 2.79 -9.25
N PRO A 57 3.79 2.17 -8.71
CA PRO A 57 3.63 0.73 -8.85
C PRO A 57 3.77 0.29 -10.31
N GLY A 58 3.45 1.17 -11.27
CA GLY A 58 3.79 1.03 -12.69
C GLY A 58 5.28 0.80 -12.95
N ASP A 59 6.20 1.57 -12.36
CA ASP A 59 7.65 1.37 -12.53
C ASP A 59 8.12 0.03 -11.96
N GLY A 60 7.53 -0.41 -10.84
CA GLY A 60 7.79 -1.73 -10.27
C GLY A 60 7.32 -2.86 -11.20
N ILE A 61 6.13 -2.70 -11.79
CA ILE A 61 5.59 -3.63 -12.78
C ILE A 61 6.47 -3.62 -14.04
N THR A 62 6.91 -2.45 -14.50
CA THR A 62 7.83 -2.31 -15.64
C THR A 62 9.16 -2.98 -15.37
N PHE A 63 9.71 -2.88 -14.16
CA PHE A 63 10.94 -3.58 -13.77
C PHE A 63 10.76 -5.11 -13.77
N LEU A 64 9.62 -5.58 -13.27
CA LEU A 64 9.28 -7.01 -13.26
C LEU A 64 9.00 -7.56 -14.67
N MET A 65 8.40 -6.73 -15.53
CA MET A 65 8.11 -7.07 -16.93
C MET A 65 9.32 -6.85 -17.86
N ALA A 66 10.32 -6.05 -17.48
CA ALA A 66 11.52 -5.81 -18.27
C ALA A 66 12.23 -7.09 -18.78
N PRO A 67 12.45 -8.15 -17.97
CA PRO A 67 13.03 -9.40 -18.47
C PRO A 67 12.11 -10.10 -19.47
N LEU A 68 10.79 -10.07 -19.25
CA LEU A 68 9.78 -10.63 -20.15
C LEU A 68 9.73 -9.88 -21.48
N SER A 69 9.74 -8.54 -21.44
CA SER A 69 9.79 -7.68 -22.62
C SER A 69 11.08 -7.90 -23.41
N LYS A 70 12.23 -8.09 -22.75
CA LYS A 70 13.50 -8.42 -23.43
C LYS A 70 13.46 -9.77 -24.12
N LEU A 71 12.86 -10.79 -23.50
CA LEU A 71 12.69 -12.11 -24.12
C LEU A 71 11.77 -12.05 -25.35
N LEU A 72 10.67 -11.30 -25.26
CA LEU A 72 9.73 -11.10 -26.36
C LEU A 72 10.35 -10.27 -27.51
N LEU A 73 11.20 -9.28 -27.17
CA LEU A 73 12.01 -8.53 -28.15
C LEU A 73 13.03 -9.42 -28.85
N GLN A 74 13.74 -10.29 -28.10
CA GLN A 74 14.70 -11.24 -28.67
C GLN A 74 14.05 -12.28 -29.56
N MET A 75 12.80 -12.67 -29.27
CA MET A 75 12.00 -13.55 -30.13
C MET A 75 11.35 -12.85 -31.33
N GLY A 76 11.49 -11.52 -31.46
CA GLY A 76 10.92 -10.76 -32.58
C GLY A 76 9.39 -10.71 -32.60
N LEU A 77 8.73 -10.99 -31.47
CA LEU A 77 7.26 -11.06 -31.38
C LEU A 77 6.59 -9.69 -31.20
N ILE A 78 7.36 -8.68 -30.81
CA ILE A 78 6.93 -7.29 -30.58
C ILE A 78 8.03 -6.35 -31.10
N LYS A 79 7.64 -5.23 -31.72
CA LYS A 79 8.52 -4.26 -32.37
C LYS A 79 8.72 -3.01 -31.51
#